data_AF-A0A316S070-F1
#
_entry.id   AF-A0A316S070-F1
#
_cell.length_a   1.000
_cell.length_b   1.000
_cell.length_c   1.000
_cell.angle_alpha   90.00
_cell.angle_beta   90.00
_cell.angle_gamma   90.00
#
_symmetry.space_group_name_H-M   'P 1'
#
loop_
_entity.id
_entity.type
_entity.pdbx_description
1 polymer ?
#
loop_
_entity_poly.entity_id
_entity_poly.type
_entity_poly.pdbx_seq_one_letter_code
_entity_poly.pdbx_strand_id
1 'polypeptide(L)'
;MDTQSDAPTPRKNGFRQNFGKKALIFFILACIAVVLYLIVNIQALNRFFVRAGEHIAPLVLGGIIAYLSNPILNFYEYRLFRRVRKNGLRRGLSLALTFLTLLGIIALVIMMIVPQLIDSITQLTTNFQSYLDKLLGLLDSLVKKVTGGSVNIDISSTKRLEDLLNRIYKDEDSLLNRVLQWLKDFKIGESTVSAAKDVIIHLKIFVLGLFIAFYILASKEKRSAQISKFRKAVLSEKADRHLISVARLVDSSFGGYIKGTLIDSLLVAIQVFLLMTVLNVSSYNLLIATFVGITNIIPVFGPILGAIPSFLIVLISNPESPSKCLVFAIIILVVQQIDGNIILPKILGDNTGVSPLAVLIAITLCGSLWGITGMVIGVPLFAVMLETVRRLLEMRLRAKGAPTETTEYYAANTLADPERDMYDSRSGL
;
A
#
# COMPACT_ATOMS: atom_id res chain seq x y z
N MET A 1 -34.93 72.77 38.98
CA MET A 1 -34.38 71.64 39.77
C MET A 1 -35.00 70.37 39.23
N ASP A 2 -34.13 69.62 38.56
CA ASP A 2 -34.11 68.18 38.32
C ASP A 2 -35.30 67.46 37.67
N THR A 3 -35.04 67.17 36.39
CA THR A 3 -35.60 66.10 35.57
C THR A 3 -35.20 64.71 36.11
N GLN A 4 -36.15 63.81 36.35
CA GLN A 4 -35.91 62.37 36.26
C GLN A 4 -37.08 61.69 35.54
N SER A 5 -36.72 61.13 34.38
CA SER A 5 -37.56 60.35 33.47
C SER A 5 -37.56 58.89 33.94
N ASP A 6 -38.71 58.36 34.33
CA ASP A 6 -38.91 56.94 34.55
C ASP A 6 -38.92 56.18 33.21
N ALA A 7 -37.85 55.46 32.92
CA ALA A 7 -37.80 54.47 31.85
C ALA A 7 -37.95 53.05 32.44
N PRO A 8 -38.82 52.17 31.89
CA PRO A 8 -38.94 50.81 32.38
C PRO A 8 -37.75 49.95 31.91
N THR A 9 -37.05 49.31 32.84
CA THR A 9 -35.99 48.33 32.54
C THR A 9 -36.55 47.10 31.79
N PRO A 10 -35.90 46.59 30.73
CA PRO A 10 -36.41 45.45 30.00
C PRO A 10 -36.13 44.15 30.77
N ARG A 11 -37.20 43.45 31.21
CA ARG A 11 -37.12 42.04 31.66
C ARG A 11 -36.73 41.16 30.47
N LYS A 12 -35.43 41.02 30.18
CA LYS A 12 -34.92 40.10 29.17
C LYS A 12 -34.31 38.84 29.84
N ASN A 13 -34.84 37.70 29.43
CA ASN A 13 -34.09 36.46 29.14
C ASN A 13 -33.87 35.36 30.20
N GLY A 14 -34.48 35.36 31.39
CA GLY A 14 -34.39 34.20 32.30
C GLY A 14 -34.98 32.89 31.73
N PHE A 15 -36.09 33.00 31.00
CA PHE A 15 -36.80 31.84 30.43
C PHE A 15 -36.06 31.21 29.24
N ARG A 16 -35.52 32.02 28.33
CA ARG A 16 -34.72 31.55 27.17
C ARG A 16 -33.41 30.89 27.59
N GLN A 17 -32.77 31.38 28.66
CA GLN A 17 -31.48 30.84 29.14
C GLN A 17 -31.67 29.49 29.84
N ASN A 18 -32.75 29.32 30.63
CA ASN A 18 -33.10 28.04 31.26
C ASN A 18 -33.60 27.01 30.24
N PHE A 19 -34.33 27.44 29.21
CA PHE A 19 -34.77 26.57 28.12
C PHE A 19 -33.58 26.04 27.29
N GLY A 20 -32.61 26.90 26.97
CA GLY A 20 -31.38 26.50 26.27
C GLY A 20 -30.53 25.50 27.06
N LYS A 21 -30.38 25.67 28.38
CA LYS A 21 -29.66 24.71 29.24
C LYS A 21 -30.37 23.36 29.31
N LYS A 22 -31.70 23.33 29.45
CA LYS A 22 -32.48 22.07 29.44
C LYS A 22 -32.43 21.36 28.10
N ALA A 23 -32.51 22.10 26.99
CA ALA A 23 -32.37 21.55 25.64
C ALA A 23 -30.97 20.96 25.40
N LEU A 24 -29.92 21.64 25.89
CA LEU A 24 -28.55 21.13 25.82
C LEU A 24 -28.38 19.84 26.62
N ILE A 25 -28.90 19.79 27.86
CA ILE A 25 -28.84 18.59 28.70
C ILE A 25 -29.60 17.43 28.06
N PHE A 26 -30.79 17.68 27.50
CA PHE A 26 -31.56 16.66 26.78
C PHE A 26 -30.83 16.16 25.54
N PHE A 27 -30.20 17.05 24.78
CA PHE A 27 -29.38 16.69 23.62
C PHE A 27 -28.17 15.83 24.02
N ILE A 28 -27.46 16.21 25.09
CA ILE A 28 -26.34 15.43 25.62
C ILE A 28 -26.79 14.05 26.08
N LEU A 29 -27.91 13.95 26.83
CA LEU A 29 -28.49 12.68 27.26
C LEU A 29 -28.93 11.81 26.08
N ALA A 30 -29.52 12.41 25.04
CA ALA A 30 -29.87 11.71 23.81
C ALA A 30 -28.62 11.19 23.08
N CYS A 31 -27.55 11.98 22.98
CA CYS A 31 -26.27 11.53 22.42
C CYS A 31 -25.67 10.39 23.23
N ILE A 32 -25.68 10.47 24.57
CA ILE A 32 -25.19 9.40 25.45
C ILE A 32 -26.02 8.13 25.27
N ALA A 33 -27.35 8.23 25.22
CA ALA A 33 -28.24 7.10 24.99
C ALA A 33 -28.00 6.43 23.63
N VAL A 34 -27.78 7.22 22.57
CA VAL A 34 -27.41 6.72 21.23
C VAL A 34 -26.06 6.01 21.26
N VAL A 35 -25.05 6.60 21.92
CA VAL A 35 -23.72 5.99 22.06
C VAL A 35 -23.81 4.67 22.84
N LEU A 36 -24.54 4.63 23.95
CA LEU A 36 -24.76 3.40 24.73
C LEU A 36 -25.49 2.33 23.91
N TYR A 37 -26.52 2.72 23.14
CA TYR A 37 -27.23 1.81 22.24
C TYR A 37 -26.31 1.24 21.15
N LEU A 38 -25.41 2.05 20.59
CA LEU A 38 -24.42 1.62 19.60
C LEU A 38 -23.37 0.68 20.20
N ILE A 39 -22.93 0.91 21.44
CA ILE A 39 -21.99 0.04 22.16
C ILE A 39 -22.64 -1.32 22.45
N VAL A 40 -23.89 -1.34 22.93
CA VAL A 40 -24.64 -2.59 23.18
C VAL A 40 -24.84 -3.37 21.87
N ASN A 41 -25.05 -2.67 20.75
CA ASN A 41 -25.23 -3.27 19.44
C ASN A 41 -23.94 -3.31 18.59
N ILE A 42 -22.76 -3.33 19.20
CA ILE A 42 -21.49 -3.28 18.48
C ILE A 42 -21.34 -4.39 17.44
N GLN A 43 -21.92 -5.57 17.69
CA GLN A 43 -21.93 -6.68 16.73
C GLN A 43 -22.84 -6.40 15.53
N ALA A 44 -24.00 -5.78 15.74
CA ALA A 44 -24.90 -5.39 14.65
C ALA A 44 -24.30 -4.26 13.83
N LEU A 45 -23.65 -3.30 14.50
CA LEU A 45 -22.91 -2.20 13.87
C LEU A 45 -21.75 -2.74 13.03
N ASN A 46 -20.97 -3.69 13.55
CA ASN A 46 -19.90 -4.34 12.82
C ASN A 46 -20.44 -5.10 11.58
N ARG A 47 -21.51 -5.89 11.74
CA ARG A 47 -22.16 -6.58 10.60
C ARG A 47 -22.65 -5.61 9.53
N PHE A 48 -23.19 -4.45 9.91
CA PHE A 48 -23.59 -3.41 8.98
C PHE A 48 -22.39 -2.87 8.20
N PHE A 49 -21.31 -2.50 8.89
CA PHE A 49 -20.10 -1.97 8.23
C PHE A 49 -19.41 -3.00 7.33
N VAL A 50 -19.35 -4.27 7.74
CA VAL A 50 -18.78 -5.34 6.92
C VAL A 50 -19.59 -5.52 5.63
N ARG A 51 -20.92 -5.65 5.73
CA ARG A 51 -21.79 -5.80 4.53
C ARG A 51 -21.77 -4.57 3.63
N ALA A 52 -21.80 -3.37 4.22
CA ALA A 52 -21.67 -2.13 3.45
C ALA A 52 -20.31 -2.09 2.73
N GLY A 53 -19.23 -2.49 3.41
CA GLY A 53 -17.90 -2.62 2.85
C GLY A 53 -17.85 -3.60 1.68
N GLU A 54 -18.45 -4.78 1.79
CA GLU A 54 -18.51 -5.78 0.72
C GLU A 54 -19.18 -5.25 -0.56
N HIS A 55 -20.23 -4.44 -0.43
CA HIS A 55 -20.93 -3.86 -1.58
C HIS A 55 -20.23 -2.63 -2.17
N ILE A 56 -19.50 -1.87 -1.34
CA ILE A 56 -18.74 -0.69 -1.76
C ILE A 56 -17.38 -1.08 -2.33
N ALA A 57 -16.79 -2.20 -1.90
CA ALA A 57 -15.46 -2.64 -2.29
C ALA A 57 -15.25 -2.71 -3.82
N PRO A 58 -16.16 -3.27 -4.64
CA PRO A 58 -16.01 -3.26 -6.10
C PRO A 58 -15.99 -1.85 -6.69
N LEU A 59 -16.74 -0.91 -6.11
CA LEU A 59 -16.78 0.48 -6.55
C LEU A 59 -15.46 1.19 -6.26
N VAL A 60 -14.92 1.00 -5.06
CA VAL A 60 -13.61 1.54 -4.66
C VAL A 60 -12.50 0.92 -5.51
N LEU A 61 -12.50 -0.40 -5.67
CA LEU A 61 -11.55 -1.12 -6.51
C LEU A 61 -11.62 -0.64 -7.97
N GLY A 62 -12.82 -0.48 -8.52
CA GLY A 62 -13.00 0.04 -9.87
C GLY A 62 -12.54 1.49 -10.02
N GLY A 63 -12.72 2.32 -9.00
CA GLY A 63 -12.16 3.67 -8.93
C GLY A 63 -10.62 3.66 -8.95
N ILE A 64 -10.00 2.79 -8.15
CA ILE A 64 -8.54 2.61 -8.10
C ILE A 64 -8.04 2.12 -9.47
N ILE A 65 -8.62 1.05 -10.03
CA ILE A 65 -8.22 0.53 -11.34
C ILE A 65 -8.39 1.59 -12.43
N ALA A 66 -9.48 2.36 -12.43
CA ALA A 66 -9.68 3.46 -13.36
C ALA A 66 -8.57 4.52 -13.22
N TYR A 67 -8.23 4.90 -11.99
CA TYR A 67 -7.18 5.88 -11.73
C TYR A 67 -5.81 5.38 -12.22
N LEU A 68 -5.44 4.14 -11.89
CA LEU A 68 -4.20 3.48 -12.30
C LEU A 68 -4.11 3.31 -13.82
N SER A 69 -5.23 3.06 -14.49
CA SER A 69 -5.29 2.81 -15.93
C SER A 69 -5.39 4.10 -16.75
N ASN A 70 -5.73 5.25 -16.14
CA ASN A 70 -5.91 6.52 -16.85
C ASN A 70 -4.63 7.01 -17.57
N PRO A 71 -3.40 6.87 -17.03
CA PRO A 71 -2.18 7.17 -17.77
C PRO A 71 -2.03 6.33 -19.05
N ILE A 72 -2.34 5.03 -18.98
CA ILE A 72 -2.29 4.10 -20.12
C ILE A 72 -3.35 4.51 -21.17
N LEU A 73 -4.57 4.82 -20.72
CA LEU A 73 -5.64 5.32 -21.59
C LEU A 73 -5.23 6.61 -22.31
N ASN A 74 -4.67 7.58 -21.58
CA ASN A 74 -4.24 8.85 -22.15
C ASN A 74 -3.09 8.67 -23.14
N PHE A 75 -2.17 7.72 -22.88
CA PHE A 75 -1.13 7.35 -23.84
C PHE A 75 -1.74 6.83 -25.14
N TYR A 76 -2.69 5.89 -25.08
CA TYR A 76 -3.33 5.40 -26.30
C TYR A 76 -4.17 6.46 -27.00
N GLU A 77 -4.95 7.25 -26.25
CA GLU A 77 -5.86 8.21 -26.84
C GLU A 77 -5.15 9.41 -27.48
N TYR A 78 -4.20 10.01 -26.76
CA TYR A 78 -3.57 11.25 -27.19
C TYR A 78 -2.24 11.05 -27.92
N ARG A 79 -1.56 9.90 -27.74
CA ARG A 79 -0.27 9.62 -28.39
C ARG A 79 -0.42 8.61 -29.53
N LEU A 80 -0.99 7.42 -29.29
CA LEU A 80 -1.08 6.37 -30.32
C LEU A 80 -2.17 6.66 -31.36
N PHE A 81 -3.40 6.93 -30.92
CA PHE A 81 -4.57 7.14 -31.78
C PHE A 81 -4.87 8.61 -32.07
N ARG A 82 -3.88 9.49 -31.91
CA ARG A 82 -4.03 10.93 -32.20
C ARG A 82 -4.55 11.22 -33.61
N ARG A 83 -4.22 10.34 -34.57
CA ARG A 83 -4.59 10.47 -36.00
C ARG A 83 -6.04 10.02 -36.30
N VAL A 84 -6.72 9.36 -35.36
CA VAL A 84 -8.10 8.87 -35.57
C VAL A 84 -9.08 10.04 -35.43
N ARG A 85 -9.74 10.41 -36.55
CA ARG A 85 -10.67 11.57 -36.60
C ARG A 85 -11.98 11.36 -35.82
N LYS A 86 -12.51 10.14 -35.77
CA LYS A 86 -13.78 9.85 -35.07
C LYS A 86 -13.52 9.71 -33.56
N ASN A 87 -13.97 10.68 -32.77
CA ASN A 87 -13.76 10.70 -31.31
C ASN A 87 -14.29 9.44 -30.61
N GLY A 88 -15.47 8.94 -31.00
CA GLY A 88 -16.03 7.71 -30.43
C GLY A 88 -15.16 6.47 -30.71
N LEU A 89 -14.64 6.35 -31.94
CA LEU A 89 -13.75 5.24 -32.32
C LEU A 89 -12.39 5.36 -31.62
N ARG A 90 -11.81 6.57 -31.58
CA ARG A 90 -10.57 6.84 -30.86
C ARG A 90 -10.67 6.41 -29.40
N ARG A 91 -11.78 6.77 -28.73
CA ARG A 91 -12.01 6.42 -27.33
C ARG A 91 -12.23 4.93 -27.15
N GLY A 92 -13.06 4.29 -27.99
CA GLY A 92 -13.31 2.85 -27.93
C GLY A 92 -12.04 2.02 -28.09
N LEU A 93 -11.21 2.33 -29.10
CA LEU A 93 -9.93 1.65 -29.32
C LEU A 93 -8.95 1.86 -28.17
N SER A 94 -8.88 3.08 -27.63
CA SER A 94 -7.98 3.39 -26.51
C SER A 94 -8.38 2.64 -25.24
N LEU A 95 -9.69 2.54 -24.96
CA LEU A 95 -10.20 1.75 -23.83
C LEU A 95 -9.91 0.25 -24.02
N ALA A 96 -10.20 -0.29 -25.19
CA ALA A 96 -9.96 -1.70 -25.49
C ALA A 96 -8.47 -2.06 -25.30
N LEU A 97 -7.55 -1.26 -25.87
CA LEU A 97 -6.13 -1.47 -25.69
C LEU A 97 -5.67 -1.29 -24.24
N THR A 98 -6.25 -0.35 -23.48
CA THR A 98 -5.93 -0.13 -22.07
C THR A 98 -6.26 -1.36 -21.22
N PHE A 99 -7.48 -1.91 -21.37
CA PHE A 99 -7.87 -3.10 -20.63
C PHE A 99 -7.13 -4.35 -21.13
N LEU A 100 -6.83 -4.44 -22.43
CA LEU A 100 -6.02 -5.53 -22.97
C LEU A 100 -4.59 -5.49 -22.40
N THR A 101 -3.97 -4.31 -22.29
CA THR A 101 -2.64 -4.20 -21.65
C THR A 101 -2.69 -4.46 -20.17
N LEU A 102 -3.69 -3.94 -19.44
CA LEU A 102 -3.84 -4.21 -18.01
C LEU A 102 -4.00 -5.72 -17.75
N LEU A 103 -4.93 -6.37 -18.45
CA LEU A 103 -5.14 -7.82 -18.33
C LEU A 103 -3.94 -8.62 -18.82
N GLY A 104 -3.25 -8.15 -19.88
CA GLY A 104 -2.03 -8.78 -20.38
C GLY A 104 -0.89 -8.74 -19.38
N ILE A 105 -0.66 -7.60 -18.71
CA ILE A 105 0.34 -7.47 -17.64
C ILE A 105 0.00 -8.40 -16.48
N ILE A 106 -1.25 -8.40 -16.02
CA ILE A 106 -1.68 -9.27 -14.91
C ILE A 106 -1.53 -10.74 -15.30
N ALA A 107 -1.97 -11.13 -16.50
CA ALA A 107 -1.85 -12.50 -16.99
C ALA A 107 -0.39 -12.92 -17.12
N LEU A 108 0.49 -12.07 -17.65
CA LEU A 108 1.93 -12.33 -17.74
C LEU A 108 2.53 -12.56 -16.36
N VAL A 109 2.24 -11.67 -15.40
CA VAL A 109 2.73 -11.79 -14.02
C VAL A 109 2.24 -13.10 -13.39
N ILE A 110 0.96 -13.45 -13.53
CA ILE A 110 0.40 -14.70 -13.00
C ILE A 110 1.04 -15.92 -13.67
N MET A 111 1.12 -15.93 -15.01
CA MET A 111 1.72 -17.02 -15.78
C MET A 111 3.22 -17.18 -15.52
N MET A 112 3.90 -16.14 -15.05
CA MET A 112 5.31 -16.24 -14.70
C MET A 112 5.52 -16.65 -13.25
N ILE A 113 4.73 -16.09 -12.32
CA ILE A 113 4.89 -16.31 -10.89
C ILE A 113 4.27 -17.64 -10.45
N VAL A 114 3.02 -17.94 -10.83
CA VAL A 114 2.28 -19.10 -10.31
C VAL A 114 2.93 -20.43 -10.67
N PRO A 115 3.22 -20.77 -11.94
CA PRO A 115 3.83 -22.06 -12.25
C PRO A 115 5.20 -22.20 -11.60
N GLN A 116 5.96 -21.11 -11.58
CA GLN A 116 7.28 -21.10 -10.96
C GLN A 116 7.23 -21.26 -9.44
N LEU A 117 6.22 -20.68 -8.76
CA LEU A 117 5.96 -20.94 -7.35
C LEU A 117 5.57 -22.40 -7.13
N ILE A 118 4.70 -22.96 -7.97
CA ILE A 118 4.32 -24.38 -7.91
C ILE A 118 5.57 -25.26 -8.09
N ASP A 119 6.42 -24.98 -9.07
CA ASP A 119 7.66 -25.73 -9.30
C ASP A 119 8.62 -25.60 -8.11
N SER A 120 8.78 -24.38 -7.57
CA SER A 120 9.66 -24.14 -6.42
C SER A 120 9.16 -24.87 -5.16
N ILE A 121 7.86 -24.85 -4.93
CA ILE A 121 7.21 -25.53 -3.81
C ILE A 121 7.28 -27.04 -3.99
N THR A 122 6.97 -27.56 -5.16
CA THR A 122 7.05 -29.00 -5.45
C THR A 122 8.49 -29.47 -5.28
N GLN A 123 9.47 -28.77 -5.84
CA GLN A 123 10.89 -29.08 -5.60
C GLN A 123 11.27 -29.01 -4.12
N LEU A 124 10.80 -28.01 -3.37
CA LEU A 124 11.05 -27.91 -1.94
C LEU A 124 10.48 -29.12 -1.19
N THR A 125 9.23 -29.52 -1.47
CA THR A 125 8.59 -30.66 -0.80
C THR A 125 9.18 -32.00 -1.18
N THR A 126 9.56 -32.18 -2.45
CA THR A 126 10.04 -33.47 -2.97
C THR A 126 11.51 -33.70 -2.60
N ASN A 127 12.31 -32.62 -2.59
CA ASN A 127 13.74 -32.67 -2.28
C ASN A 127 14.05 -32.14 -0.86
N PHE A 128 13.03 -31.96 -0.01
CA PHE A 128 13.19 -31.37 1.32
C PHE A 128 14.26 -32.09 2.16
N GLN A 129 14.17 -33.43 2.20
CA GLN A 129 15.14 -34.28 2.90
C GLN A 129 16.55 -34.07 2.34
N SER A 130 16.71 -34.08 1.01
CA SER A 130 18.01 -33.84 0.37
C SER A 130 18.57 -32.44 0.68
N TYR A 131 17.73 -31.41 0.75
CA TYR A 131 18.17 -30.06 1.12
C TYR A 131 18.59 -29.98 2.59
N LEU A 132 17.87 -30.64 3.49
CA LEU A 132 18.25 -30.70 4.90
C LEU A 132 19.56 -31.46 5.09
N ASP A 133 19.74 -32.60 4.44
CA ASP A 133 20.98 -33.39 4.52
C ASP A 133 22.19 -32.57 4.06
N LYS A 134 22.03 -31.79 2.99
CA LYS A 134 23.06 -30.86 2.50
C LYS A 134 23.33 -29.72 3.48
N LEU A 135 22.30 -29.14 4.09
CA LEU A 135 22.43 -28.07 5.09
C LEU A 135 23.17 -28.55 6.35
N LEU A 136 22.82 -29.73 6.84
CA LEU A 136 23.51 -30.37 7.97
C LEU A 136 24.96 -30.71 7.61
N GLY A 137 25.23 -31.17 6.39
CA GLY A 137 26.58 -31.40 5.90
C GLY A 137 27.43 -30.12 5.82
N LEU A 138 26.83 -28.99 5.42
CA LEU A 138 27.50 -27.69 5.44
C LEU A 138 27.80 -27.22 6.87
N LEU A 139 26.85 -27.39 7.80
CA LEU A 139 27.06 -27.05 9.22
C LEU A 139 28.15 -27.92 9.84
N ASP A 140 28.16 -29.23 9.57
CA ASP A 140 29.22 -30.14 10.00
C ASP A 140 30.59 -29.71 9.43
N SER A 141 30.64 -29.35 8.16
CA SER A 141 31.85 -28.86 7.49
C SER A 141 32.36 -27.55 8.08
N LEU A 142 31.46 -26.62 8.43
CA LEU A 142 31.82 -25.34 9.07
C LEU A 142 32.29 -25.55 10.52
N VAL A 143 31.60 -26.39 11.29
CA VAL A 143 32.00 -26.74 12.66
C VAL A 143 33.38 -27.37 12.67
N LYS A 144 33.66 -28.31 11.76
CA LYS A 144 34.99 -28.93 11.62
C LYS A 144 36.07 -27.90 11.26
N LYS A 145 35.77 -26.95 10.36
CA LYS A 145 36.72 -25.86 10.00
C LYS A 145 36.98 -24.88 11.14
N VAL A 146 35.96 -24.52 11.92
CA VAL A 146 36.08 -23.53 13.02
C VAL A 146 36.70 -24.14 14.28
N THR A 147 36.40 -25.41 14.58
CA THR A 147 36.91 -26.11 15.79
C THR A 147 38.21 -26.89 15.56
N GLY A 148 38.79 -26.79 14.37
CA GLY A 148 40.02 -27.52 13.99
C GLY A 148 39.87 -29.05 14.05
N GLY A 149 38.64 -29.57 13.92
CA GLY A 149 38.34 -31.00 14.02
C GLY A 149 38.28 -31.57 15.44
N SER A 150 38.43 -30.74 16.48
CA SER A 150 38.45 -31.18 17.89
C SER A 150 37.06 -31.56 18.42
N VAL A 151 36.01 -31.13 17.73
CA VAL A 151 34.61 -31.34 18.13
C VAL A 151 33.89 -32.03 16.97
N ASN A 152 33.72 -33.35 17.08
CA ASN A 152 32.99 -34.16 16.11
C ASN A 152 31.52 -34.23 16.56
N ILE A 153 30.75 -33.18 16.24
CA ILE A 153 29.29 -33.25 16.43
C ILE A 153 28.76 -34.04 15.24
N ASP A 154 28.38 -35.30 15.47
CA ASP A 154 27.70 -36.12 14.48
C ASP A 154 26.26 -35.60 14.26
N ILE A 155 26.18 -34.44 13.60
CA ILE A 155 24.94 -33.76 13.19
C ILE A 155 24.28 -34.54 12.04
N SER A 156 25.02 -35.46 11.41
CA SER A 156 24.60 -36.39 10.36
C SER A 156 23.64 -37.46 10.85
N SER A 157 23.37 -37.55 12.15
CA SER A 157 22.36 -38.45 12.70
C SER A 157 20.97 -37.97 12.30
N THR A 158 20.62 -38.25 11.05
CA THR A 158 19.30 -38.20 10.42
C THR A 158 18.20 -38.58 11.39
N LYS A 159 18.42 -39.52 12.33
CA LYS A 159 17.50 -39.87 13.42
C LYS A 159 17.04 -38.73 14.33
N ARG A 160 17.90 -37.80 14.76
CA ARG A 160 17.48 -36.67 15.63
C ARG A 160 16.68 -35.64 14.86
N LEU A 161 17.02 -35.42 13.60
CA LEU A 161 16.28 -34.53 12.74
C LEU A 161 14.98 -35.18 12.26
N GLU A 162 14.97 -36.48 12.00
CA GLU A 162 13.80 -37.29 11.69
C GLU A 162 12.84 -37.33 12.88
N ASP A 163 13.33 -37.37 14.13
CA ASP A 163 12.51 -37.19 15.33
C ASP A 163 11.99 -35.76 15.51
N LEU A 164 12.78 -34.73 15.22
CA LEU A 164 12.32 -33.32 15.24
C LEU A 164 11.30 -33.05 14.13
N LEU A 165 11.56 -33.57 12.93
CA LEU A 165 10.67 -33.50 11.78
C LEU A 165 9.41 -34.31 12.03
N ASN A 166 9.48 -35.52 12.56
CA ASN A 166 8.30 -36.31 12.92
C ASN A 166 7.49 -35.64 14.05
N ARG A 167 8.12 -34.90 14.96
CA ARG A 167 7.41 -34.03 15.93
C ARG A 167 6.74 -32.83 15.26
N ILE A 168 7.39 -32.21 14.26
CA ILE A 168 6.81 -31.11 13.45
C ILE A 168 5.73 -31.64 12.48
N TYR A 169 5.85 -32.87 11.98
CA TYR A 169 4.91 -33.51 11.05
C TYR A 169 3.67 -34.04 11.77
N LYS A 170 3.82 -34.53 13.01
CA LYS A 170 2.73 -35.01 13.87
C LYS A 170 2.06 -33.92 14.71
N ASP A 171 2.67 -32.74 14.83
CA ASP A 171 1.95 -31.57 15.32
C ASP A 171 0.94 -31.14 14.25
N GLU A 172 -0.35 -31.31 14.53
CA GLU A 172 -1.45 -30.87 13.67
C GLU A 172 -1.40 -29.34 13.41
N ASP A 173 -0.66 -28.59 14.22
CA ASP A 173 -0.57 -27.13 14.19
C ASP A 173 0.69 -26.54 13.52
N SER A 174 1.63 -27.36 13.03
CA SER A 174 2.91 -26.85 12.53
C SER A 174 2.75 -25.97 11.28
N LEU A 175 3.56 -24.91 11.18
CA LEU A 175 3.60 -24.00 10.03
C LEU A 175 3.79 -24.74 8.70
N LEU A 176 4.50 -25.87 8.72
CA LEU A 176 4.71 -26.72 7.55
C LEU A 176 3.40 -27.36 7.10
N ASN A 177 2.59 -27.91 8.03
CA ASN A 177 1.27 -28.46 7.70
C ASN A 177 0.28 -27.37 7.26
N ARG A 178 0.36 -26.15 7.81
CA ARG A 178 -0.45 -25.01 7.36
C ARG A 178 -0.07 -24.54 5.94
N VAL A 179 1.21 -24.52 5.62
CA VAL A 179 1.70 -24.23 4.26
C VAL A 179 1.34 -25.37 3.31
N LEU A 180 1.52 -26.63 3.69
CA LEU A 180 1.17 -27.79 2.87
C LEU A 180 -0.35 -27.96 2.71
N GLN A 181 -1.16 -27.64 3.72
CA GLN A 181 -2.62 -27.55 3.60
C GLN A 181 -3.02 -26.40 2.68
N TRP A 182 -2.47 -25.19 2.86
CA TRP A 182 -2.71 -24.07 1.95
C TRP A 182 -2.39 -24.44 0.50
N LEU A 183 -1.31 -25.20 0.27
CA LEU A 183 -0.92 -25.71 -1.04
C LEU A 183 -1.80 -26.85 -1.57
N LYS A 184 -2.29 -27.74 -0.70
CA LYS A 184 -3.25 -28.80 -1.06
C LYS A 184 -4.63 -28.23 -1.33
N ASP A 185 -5.05 -27.20 -0.61
CA ASP A 185 -6.25 -26.42 -0.86
C ASP A 185 -6.14 -25.60 -2.16
N PHE A 186 -4.90 -25.32 -2.61
CA PHE A 186 -4.59 -24.74 -3.92
C PHE A 186 -4.59 -25.76 -5.06
N LYS A 187 -4.46 -27.08 -4.78
CA LYS A 187 -4.60 -28.11 -5.81
C LYS A 187 -6.07 -28.19 -6.22
N ILE A 188 -6.33 -27.70 -7.43
CA ILE A 188 -7.59 -27.81 -8.16
C ILE A 188 -7.88 -29.31 -8.32
N GLY A 189 -8.62 -29.89 -7.37
CA GLY A 189 -8.81 -31.33 -7.27
C GLY A 189 -10.07 -31.67 -6.53
N GLU A 190 -10.01 -31.84 -5.20
CA GLU A 190 -11.09 -32.58 -4.51
C GLU A 190 -11.49 -32.05 -3.11
N SER A 191 -10.96 -30.93 -2.63
CA SER A 191 -11.46 -30.18 -1.44
C SER A 191 -12.04 -28.81 -1.80
N THR A 192 -12.69 -28.75 -2.97
CA THR A 192 -12.97 -27.56 -3.80
C THR A 192 -14.03 -26.60 -3.26
N VAL A 193 -14.60 -26.77 -2.07
CA VAL A 193 -15.82 -26.01 -1.69
C VAL A 193 -15.53 -24.75 -0.88
N SER A 194 -14.50 -24.68 -0.04
CA SER A 194 -14.18 -23.49 0.77
C SER A 194 -13.18 -22.57 0.08
N ALA A 195 -12.01 -23.08 -0.31
CA ALA A 195 -10.98 -22.29 -1.01
C ALA A 195 -11.46 -21.75 -2.37
N ALA A 196 -12.23 -22.54 -3.13
CA ALA A 196 -12.80 -22.04 -4.38
C ALA A 196 -13.87 -20.97 -4.13
N LYS A 197 -14.62 -21.02 -3.02
CA LYS A 197 -15.59 -19.96 -2.69
C LYS A 197 -14.89 -18.63 -2.47
N ASP A 198 -13.78 -18.61 -1.74
CA ASP A 198 -13.03 -17.37 -1.49
C ASP A 198 -12.39 -16.82 -2.78
N VAL A 199 -11.79 -17.69 -3.59
CA VAL A 199 -11.26 -17.29 -4.91
C VAL A 199 -12.37 -16.75 -5.81
N ILE A 200 -13.54 -17.41 -5.86
CA ILE A 200 -14.69 -16.95 -6.64
C ILE A 200 -15.22 -15.60 -6.12
N ILE A 201 -15.28 -15.38 -4.81
CA ILE A 201 -15.73 -14.12 -4.22
C ILE A 201 -14.77 -12.98 -4.61
N HIS A 202 -13.46 -13.17 -4.43
CA HIS A 202 -12.47 -12.17 -4.80
C HIS A 202 -12.41 -11.92 -6.31
N LEU A 203 -12.55 -12.97 -7.13
CA LEU A 203 -12.65 -12.85 -8.58
C LEU A 203 -13.90 -12.07 -8.99
N LYS A 204 -15.06 -12.30 -8.37
CA LYS A 204 -16.28 -11.52 -8.62
C LYS A 204 -16.10 -10.05 -8.30
N ILE A 205 -15.52 -9.73 -7.14
CA ILE A 205 -15.23 -8.34 -6.74
C ILE A 205 -14.28 -7.69 -7.75
N PHE A 206 -13.24 -8.41 -8.17
CA PHE A 206 -12.26 -7.92 -9.14
C PHE A 206 -12.88 -7.67 -10.53
N VAL A 207 -13.66 -8.63 -11.04
CA VAL A 207 -14.37 -8.50 -12.32
C VAL A 207 -15.36 -7.35 -12.28
N LEU A 208 -16.15 -7.24 -11.20
CA LEU A 208 -17.08 -6.11 -11.04
C LEU A 208 -16.33 -4.78 -10.94
N GLY A 209 -15.19 -4.74 -10.25
CA GLY A 209 -14.28 -3.61 -10.23
C GLY A 209 -13.78 -3.21 -11.62
N LEU A 210 -13.39 -4.19 -12.46
CA LEU A 210 -12.99 -3.95 -13.85
C LEU A 210 -14.15 -3.35 -14.67
N PHE A 211 -15.37 -3.87 -14.53
CA PHE A 211 -16.55 -3.31 -15.19
C PHE A 211 -16.78 -1.86 -14.76
N ILE A 212 -16.73 -1.58 -13.46
CA ILE A 212 -16.88 -0.23 -12.92
C ILE A 212 -15.78 0.70 -13.46
N ALA A 213 -14.53 0.24 -13.46
CA ALA A 213 -13.40 0.99 -14.00
C ALA A 213 -13.61 1.33 -15.48
N PHE A 214 -14.10 0.36 -16.26
CA PHE A 214 -14.44 0.55 -17.67
C PHE A 214 -15.48 1.64 -17.85
N TYR A 215 -16.58 1.63 -17.08
CA TYR A 215 -17.60 2.67 -17.16
C TYR A 215 -17.11 4.06 -16.71
N ILE A 216 -16.31 4.13 -15.66
CA ILE A 216 -15.69 5.37 -15.18
C ILE A 216 -14.81 5.96 -16.29
N LEU A 217 -13.91 5.15 -16.86
CA LEU A 217 -13.03 5.58 -17.93
C LEU A 217 -13.79 5.87 -19.23
N ALA A 218 -14.79 5.09 -19.61
CA ALA A 218 -15.55 5.32 -20.83
C ALA A 218 -16.30 6.66 -20.81
N SER A 219 -16.72 7.11 -19.63
CA SER A 219 -17.52 8.32 -19.46
C SER A 219 -16.81 9.47 -18.74
N LYS A 220 -15.48 9.42 -18.57
CA LYS A 220 -14.73 10.33 -17.70
C LYS A 220 -14.97 11.83 -17.99
N GLU A 221 -15.04 12.24 -19.26
CA GLU A 221 -15.29 13.64 -19.64
C GLU A 221 -16.72 14.06 -19.32
N LYS A 222 -17.71 13.22 -19.65
CA LYS A 222 -19.13 13.46 -19.36
C LYS A 222 -19.36 13.55 -17.85
N ARG A 223 -18.74 12.64 -17.07
CA ARG A 223 -18.84 12.63 -15.61
C ARG A 223 -18.14 13.84 -14.99
N SER A 224 -16.96 14.21 -15.48
CA SER A 224 -16.25 15.42 -15.04
C SER A 224 -17.07 16.70 -15.30
N ALA A 225 -17.73 16.79 -16.46
CA ALA A 225 -18.62 17.89 -16.79
C ALA A 225 -19.87 17.92 -15.89
N GLN A 226 -20.49 16.77 -15.61
CA GLN A 226 -21.63 16.66 -14.70
C GLN A 226 -21.26 17.06 -13.26
N ILE A 227 -20.12 16.59 -12.76
CA ILE A 227 -19.59 16.97 -11.44
C ILE A 227 -19.34 18.48 -11.39
N SER A 228 -18.71 19.04 -12.43
CA SER A 228 -18.44 20.49 -12.50
C SER A 228 -19.73 21.32 -12.56
N LYS A 229 -20.76 20.86 -13.29
CA LYS A 229 -22.08 21.50 -13.33
C LYS A 229 -22.74 21.48 -11.94
N PHE A 230 -22.76 20.32 -11.28
CA PHE A 230 -23.34 20.16 -9.95
C PHE A 230 -22.62 21.04 -8.92
N ARG A 231 -21.28 21.00 -8.92
CA ARG A 231 -20.43 21.76 -7.99
C ARG A 231 -20.72 23.26 -8.08
N LYS A 232 -20.75 23.81 -9.29
CA LYS A 232 -21.05 25.23 -9.53
C LYS A 232 -22.50 25.62 -9.22
N ALA A 233 -23.44 24.67 -9.27
CA ALA A 233 -24.84 24.94 -8.95
C ALA A 233 -25.15 24.89 -7.45
N VAL A 234 -24.44 24.06 -6.69
CA VAL A 234 -24.73 23.80 -5.27
C VAL A 234 -23.79 24.55 -4.33
N LEU A 235 -22.52 24.74 -4.71
CA LEU A 235 -21.52 25.36 -3.85
C LEU A 235 -21.35 26.85 -4.15
N SER A 236 -21.08 27.63 -3.11
CA SER A 236 -20.60 29.01 -3.28
C SER A 236 -19.24 29.02 -3.98
N GLU A 237 -18.87 30.13 -4.63
CA GLU A 237 -17.58 30.22 -5.33
C GLU A 237 -16.37 29.94 -4.42
N LYS A 238 -16.44 30.38 -3.15
CA LYS A 238 -15.36 30.13 -2.18
C LYS A 238 -15.24 28.63 -1.88
N ALA A 239 -16.36 27.94 -1.68
CA ALA A 239 -16.39 26.50 -1.44
C ALA A 239 -15.99 25.68 -2.68
N ASP A 240 -16.41 26.09 -3.89
CA ASP A 240 -16.01 25.48 -5.16
C ASP A 240 -14.50 25.55 -5.37
N ARG A 241 -13.90 26.75 -5.19
CA ARG A 241 -12.45 26.93 -5.30
C ARG A 241 -11.68 26.09 -4.28
N HIS A 242 -12.16 26.00 -3.05
CA HIS A 242 -11.54 25.16 -2.02
C HIS A 242 -11.67 23.66 -2.33
N LEU A 243 -12.83 23.20 -2.82
CA LEU A 243 -12.99 21.80 -3.21
C LEU A 243 -12.06 21.43 -4.38
N ILE A 244 -11.91 22.31 -5.38
CA ILE A 244 -10.98 22.11 -6.49
C ILE A 244 -9.52 22.15 -6.03
N SER A 245 -9.16 22.99 -5.07
CA SER A 245 -7.78 23.02 -4.55
C SER A 245 -7.44 21.73 -3.81
N VAL A 246 -8.36 21.19 -2.99
CA VAL A 246 -8.19 19.89 -2.32
C VAL A 246 -8.17 18.75 -3.34
N ALA A 247 -9.07 18.75 -4.33
CA ALA A 247 -9.07 17.70 -5.35
C ALA A 247 -7.77 17.67 -6.17
N ARG A 248 -7.19 18.83 -6.49
CA ARG A 248 -5.88 18.94 -7.14
C ARG A 248 -4.75 18.43 -6.26
N LEU A 249 -4.79 18.73 -4.96
CA LEU A 249 -3.82 18.21 -4.00
C LEU A 249 -3.87 16.68 -3.94
N VAL A 250 -5.07 16.10 -3.83
CA VAL A 250 -5.26 14.64 -3.86
C VAL A 250 -4.71 14.05 -5.16
N ASP A 251 -5.06 14.62 -6.32
CA ASP A 251 -4.60 14.12 -7.62
C ASP A 251 -3.07 14.22 -7.77
N SER A 252 -2.44 15.31 -7.33
CA SER A 252 -0.98 15.44 -7.37
C SER A 252 -0.28 14.46 -6.43
N SER A 253 -0.77 14.30 -5.19
CA SER A 253 -0.17 13.41 -4.22
C SER A 253 -0.32 11.94 -4.61
N PHE A 254 -1.54 11.49 -4.95
CA PHE A 254 -1.77 10.12 -5.38
C PHE A 254 -1.16 9.84 -6.76
N GLY A 255 -1.37 10.73 -7.72
CA GLY A 255 -0.92 10.54 -9.10
C GLY A 255 0.59 10.58 -9.25
N GLY A 256 1.26 11.50 -8.54
CA GLY A 256 2.71 11.56 -8.48
C GLY A 256 3.29 10.33 -7.79
N TYR A 257 2.78 10.00 -6.59
CA TYR A 257 3.27 8.87 -5.81
C TYR A 257 3.11 7.52 -6.52
N ILE A 258 1.93 7.22 -7.05
CA ILE A 258 1.67 5.94 -7.72
C ILE A 258 2.54 5.80 -8.97
N LYS A 259 2.61 6.84 -9.82
CA LYS A 259 3.44 6.79 -11.03
C LYS A 259 4.91 6.63 -10.66
N GLY A 260 5.37 7.36 -9.64
CA GLY A 260 6.72 7.25 -9.13
C GLY A 260 7.02 5.83 -8.67
N THR A 261 6.18 5.28 -7.78
CA THR A 261 6.30 3.93 -7.23
C THR A 261 6.30 2.84 -8.32
N LEU A 262 5.48 2.98 -9.37
CA LEU A 262 5.46 2.03 -10.48
C LEU A 262 6.74 2.07 -11.34
N ILE A 263 7.26 3.27 -11.60
CA ILE A 263 8.53 3.44 -12.33
C ILE A 263 9.69 2.90 -11.49
N ASP A 264 9.71 3.25 -10.22
CA ASP A 264 10.68 2.79 -9.22
C ASP A 264 10.73 1.26 -9.14
N SER A 265 9.58 0.63 -8.91
CA SER A 265 9.42 -0.83 -8.89
C SER A 265 9.91 -1.52 -10.17
N LEU A 266 9.68 -0.89 -11.34
CA LEU A 266 10.17 -1.40 -12.61
C LEU A 266 11.70 -1.28 -12.73
N LEU A 267 12.29 -0.18 -12.28
CA LEU A 267 13.75 0.00 -12.29
C LEU A 267 14.44 -1.00 -11.38
N VAL A 268 13.92 -1.21 -10.16
CA VAL A 268 14.41 -2.23 -9.23
C VAL A 268 14.33 -3.61 -9.86
N ALA A 269 13.20 -3.97 -10.50
CA ALA A 269 13.07 -5.25 -11.20
C ALA A 269 14.14 -5.42 -12.29
N ILE A 270 14.37 -4.38 -13.12
CA ILE A 270 15.36 -4.42 -14.20
C ILE A 270 16.77 -4.56 -13.64
N GLN A 271 17.12 -3.83 -12.59
CA GLN A 271 18.44 -3.88 -11.96
C GLN A 271 18.73 -5.25 -11.36
N VAL A 272 17.79 -5.79 -10.59
CA VAL A 272 17.91 -7.15 -10.01
C VAL A 272 18.04 -8.18 -11.11
N PHE A 273 17.21 -8.10 -12.17
CA PHE A 273 17.28 -9.03 -13.29
C PHE A 273 18.65 -9.00 -13.99
N LEU A 274 19.15 -7.81 -14.33
CA LEU A 274 20.42 -7.62 -15.01
C LEU A 274 21.58 -8.16 -14.16
N LEU A 275 21.68 -7.74 -12.89
CA LEU A 275 22.77 -8.15 -12.00
C LEU A 275 22.76 -9.66 -11.76
N MET A 276 21.58 -10.25 -11.52
CA MET A 276 21.48 -11.69 -11.33
C MET A 276 21.82 -12.49 -12.60
N THR A 277 21.46 -11.97 -13.77
CA THR A 277 21.75 -12.60 -15.07
C THR A 277 23.23 -12.53 -15.42
N VAL A 278 23.86 -11.35 -15.27
CA VAL A 278 25.30 -11.18 -15.52
C VAL A 278 26.12 -12.06 -14.58
N LEU A 279 25.70 -12.20 -13.31
CA LEU A 279 26.39 -13.00 -12.30
C LEU A 279 25.94 -14.47 -12.25
N ASN A 280 25.06 -14.91 -13.15
CA ASN A 280 24.55 -16.29 -13.24
C ASN A 280 24.08 -16.87 -11.89
N VAL A 281 23.30 -16.08 -11.15
CA VAL A 281 22.89 -16.38 -9.77
C VAL A 281 21.89 -17.55 -9.71
N SER A 282 20.87 -17.57 -10.56
CA SER A 282 19.87 -18.65 -10.60
C SER A 282 19.28 -18.82 -12.00
N SER A 283 18.72 -19.99 -12.29
CA SER A 283 17.85 -20.18 -13.47
C SER A 283 16.54 -19.39 -13.36
N TYR A 284 16.20 -18.93 -12.15
CA TYR A 284 14.95 -18.23 -11.84
C TYR A 284 15.11 -16.72 -11.69
N ASN A 285 16.15 -16.14 -12.30
CA ASN A 285 16.46 -14.70 -12.20
C ASN A 285 15.26 -13.80 -12.59
N LEU A 286 14.55 -14.12 -13.66
CA LEU A 286 13.41 -13.32 -14.14
C LEU A 286 12.26 -13.32 -13.13
N LEU A 287 11.95 -14.50 -12.57
CA LEU A 287 10.96 -14.63 -11.51
C LEU A 287 11.33 -13.78 -10.32
N ILE A 288 12.53 -13.99 -9.78
CA ILE A 288 13.01 -13.31 -8.58
C ILE A 288 12.97 -11.80 -8.78
N ALA A 289 13.49 -11.32 -9.92
CA ALA A 289 13.51 -9.91 -10.23
C ALA A 289 12.12 -9.29 -10.33
N THR A 290 11.17 -10.00 -10.95
CA THR A 290 9.79 -9.52 -11.06
C THR A 290 9.07 -9.56 -9.72
N PHE A 291 9.31 -10.58 -8.90
CA PHE A 291 8.74 -10.68 -7.57
C PHE A 291 9.27 -9.57 -6.64
N VAL A 292 10.59 -9.32 -6.66
CA VAL A 292 11.21 -8.20 -5.95
C VAL A 292 10.66 -6.86 -6.46
N GLY A 293 10.52 -6.68 -7.77
CA GLY A 293 9.91 -5.49 -8.35
C GLY A 293 8.47 -5.25 -7.89
N ILE A 294 7.62 -6.28 -7.94
CA ILE A 294 6.21 -6.17 -7.51
C ILE A 294 6.10 -5.84 -6.03
N THR A 295 6.90 -6.51 -5.20
CA THR A 295 6.90 -6.26 -3.75
C THR A 295 7.41 -4.85 -3.43
N ASN A 296 8.31 -4.27 -4.22
CA ASN A 296 8.81 -2.90 -4.08
C ASN A 296 7.72 -1.81 -4.13
N ILE A 297 6.52 -2.13 -4.61
CA ILE A 297 5.36 -1.21 -4.58
C ILE A 297 4.98 -0.86 -3.12
N ILE A 298 5.27 -1.75 -2.17
CA ILE A 298 5.00 -1.54 -0.74
C ILE A 298 6.25 -0.89 -0.12
N PRO A 299 6.20 0.38 0.33
CA PRO A 299 7.39 1.03 0.87
C PRO A 299 7.85 0.36 2.18
N VAL A 300 9.15 0.39 2.43
CA VAL A 300 9.85 -0.18 3.61
C VAL A 300 9.78 -1.73 3.68
N PHE A 301 8.60 -2.31 3.51
CA PHE A 301 8.37 -3.75 3.57
C PHE A 301 8.65 -4.47 2.26
N GLY A 302 8.49 -3.80 1.12
CA GLY A 302 8.68 -4.37 -0.21
C GLY A 302 10.03 -5.06 -0.40
N PRO A 303 11.16 -4.39 -0.09
CA PRO A 303 12.48 -5.00 -0.14
C PRO A 303 12.59 -6.27 0.70
N ILE A 304 12.01 -6.28 1.91
CA ILE A 304 12.05 -7.43 2.83
C ILE A 304 11.18 -8.57 2.30
N LEU A 305 9.95 -8.26 1.89
CA LEU A 305 8.99 -9.21 1.32
C LEU A 305 9.47 -9.81 0.00
N GLY A 306 10.23 -9.05 -0.79
CA GLY A 306 10.87 -9.52 -2.02
C GLY A 306 12.11 -10.36 -1.74
N ALA A 307 12.98 -9.90 -0.84
CA ALA A 307 14.27 -10.53 -0.58
C ALA A 307 14.14 -11.89 0.10
N ILE A 308 13.27 -12.04 1.12
CA ILE A 308 13.20 -13.29 1.91
C ILE A 308 12.77 -14.50 1.04
N PRO A 309 11.63 -14.48 0.33
CA PRO A 309 11.21 -15.61 -0.50
C PRO A 309 12.17 -15.83 -1.66
N SER A 310 12.69 -14.75 -2.25
CA SER A 310 13.67 -14.84 -3.34
C SER A 310 14.99 -15.47 -2.89
N PHE A 311 15.46 -15.15 -1.69
CA PHE A 311 16.65 -15.76 -1.09
C PHE A 311 16.45 -17.26 -0.92
N LEU A 312 15.27 -17.68 -0.44
CA LEU A 312 14.92 -19.10 -0.34
C LEU A 312 14.91 -19.77 -1.71
N ILE A 313 14.34 -19.14 -2.73
CA ILE A 313 14.37 -19.68 -4.11
C ILE A 313 15.80 -19.84 -4.60
N VAL A 314 16.69 -18.86 -4.39
CA VAL A 314 18.12 -18.96 -4.78
C VAL A 314 18.84 -20.08 -4.04
N LEU A 315 18.57 -20.23 -2.74
CA LEU A 315 19.15 -21.27 -1.89
C LEU A 315 18.71 -22.67 -2.35
N ILE A 316 17.41 -22.83 -2.61
CA ILE A 316 16.81 -24.09 -3.05
C ILE A 316 17.28 -24.44 -4.46
N SER A 317 17.37 -23.44 -5.37
CA SER A 317 17.74 -23.68 -6.77
C SER A 317 19.23 -23.93 -6.99
N ASN A 318 20.10 -23.56 -6.04
CA ASN A 318 21.56 -23.71 -6.17
C ASN A 318 22.18 -24.44 -4.96
N PRO A 319 21.81 -25.70 -4.70
CA PRO A 319 22.27 -26.41 -3.51
C PRO A 319 23.79 -26.65 -3.50
N GLU A 320 24.45 -26.66 -4.66
CA GLU A 320 25.89 -26.90 -4.80
C GLU A 320 26.74 -25.64 -4.59
N SER A 321 26.12 -24.45 -4.56
CA SER A 321 26.86 -23.18 -4.50
C SER A 321 26.17 -22.17 -3.56
N PRO A 322 26.28 -22.36 -2.23
CA PRO A 322 25.71 -21.45 -1.24
C PRO A 322 26.26 -20.02 -1.34
N SER A 323 27.44 -19.85 -1.94
CA SER A 323 28.01 -18.53 -2.25
C SER A 323 27.09 -17.70 -3.15
N LYS A 324 26.24 -18.32 -3.98
CA LYS A 324 25.25 -17.58 -4.77
C LYS A 324 24.18 -16.89 -3.92
N CYS A 325 23.85 -17.42 -2.75
CA CYS A 325 22.96 -16.76 -1.80
C CYS A 325 23.61 -15.49 -1.23
N LEU A 326 24.92 -15.55 -0.95
CA LEU A 326 25.69 -14.38 -0.52
C LEU A 326 25.75 -13.33 -1.65
N VAL A 327 26.01 -13.76 -2.90
CA VAL A 327 25.99 -12.87 -4.07
C VAL A 327 24.61 -12.23 -4.24
N PHE A 328 23.53 -12.99 -4.13
CA PHE A 328 22.16 -12.46 -4.18
C PHE A 328 21.91 -11.43 -3.06
N ALA A 329 22.30 -11.73 -1.83
CA ALA A 329 22.17 -10.79 -0.72
C ALA A 329 22.94 -9.49 -0.98
N ILE A 330 24.16 -9.57 -1.52
CA ILE A 330 24.95 -8.40 -1.91
C ILE A 330 24.26 -7.62 -3.04
N ILE A 331 23.72 -8.29 -4.06
CA ILE A 331 22.95 -7.64 -5.13
C ILE A 331 21.78 -6.86 -4.55
N ILE A 332 20.98 -7.48 -3.68
CA ILE A 332 19.84 -6.82 -3.04
C ILE A 332 20.32 -5.63 -2.20
N LEU A 333 21.36 -5.78 -1.38
CA LEU A 333 21.89 -4.67 -0.58
C LEU A 333 22.35 -3.50 -1.45
N VAL A 334 23.08 -3.76 -2.53
CA VAL A 334 23.56 -2.73 -3.46
C VAL A 334 22.40 -2.05 -4.18
N VAL A 335 21.46 -2.83 -4.71
CA VAL A 335 20.27 -2.29 -5.41
C VAL A 335 19.46 -1.44 -4.45
N GLN A 336 19.18 -1.92 -3.23
CA GLN A 336 18.40 -1.18 -2.25
C GLN A 336 19.11 0.08 -1.73
N GLN A 337 20.44 0.08 -1.67
CA GLN A 337 21.21 1.28 -1.34
C GLN A 337 21.14 2.31 -2.48
N ILE A 338 21.23 1.88 -3.74
CA ILE A 338 21.06 2.78 -4.89
C ILE A 338 19.63 3.29 -4.94
N ASP A 339 18.66 2.42 -4.66
CA ASP A 339 17.24 2.73 -4.67
C ASP A 339 16.91 3.82 -3.66
N GLY A 340 17.17 3.54 -2.37
CA GLY A 340 16.83 4.43 -1.27
C GLY A 340 17.56 5.77 -1.28
N ASN A 341 18.80 5.83 -1.79
CA ASN A 341 19.60 7.06 -1.74
C ASN A 341 19.65 7.85 -3.05
N ILE A 342 19.30 7.24 -4.20
CA ILE A 342 19.45 7.89 -5.51
C ILE A 342 18.15 7.84 -6.31
N ILE A 343 17.57 6.65 -6.47
CA ILE A 343 16.42 6.47 -7.37
C ILE A 343 15.15 7.03 -6.75
N LEU A 344 14.84 6.60 -5.52
CA LEU A 344 13.61 6.97 -4.83
C LEU A 344 13.51 8.50 -4.63
N PRO A 345 14.56 9.23 -4.15
CA PRO A 345 14.52 10.69 -4.07
C PRO A 345 14.37 11.36 -5.44
N LYS A 346 14.96 10.80 -6.51
CA LYS A 346 14.89 11.40 -7.85
C LYS A 346 13.54 11.18 -8.54
N ILE A 347 12.85 10.09 -8.23
CA ILE A 347 11.55 9.76 -8.82
C ILE A 347 10.41 10.37 -8.01
N LEU A 348 10.43 10.19 -6.69
CA LEU A 348 9.38 10.71 -5.83
C LEU A 348 9.61 12.20 -5.52
N GLY A 349 10.86 12.69 -5.47
CA GLY A 349 11.19 14.11 -5.28
C GLY A 349 10.47 14.76 -4.08
N ASP A 350 10.21 16.05 -4.20
CA ASP A 350 9.42 16.86 -3.23
C ASP A 350 7.93 16.46 -3.17
N ASN A 351 7.47 15.45 -3.92
CA ASN A 351 6.03 15.25 -4.17
C ASN A 351 5.25 14.71 -2.97
N THR A 352 5.92 14.33 -1.87
CA THR A 352 5.22 13.94 -0.65
C THR A 352 5.48 14.89 0.50
N GLY A 353 6.71 15.43 0.66
CA GLY A 353 7.05 16.28 1.82
C GLY A 353 6.74 15.60 3.17
N VAL A 354 6.58 14.28 3.16
CA VAL A 354 6.21 13.47 4.32
C VAL A 354 7.49 12.96 4.94
N SER A 355 7.70 13.26 6.22
CA SER A 355 8.87 12.77 6.93
C SER A 355 8.91 11.23 6.94
N PRO A 356 10.09 10.59 7.00
CA PRO A 356 10.21 9.13 7.09
C PRO A 356 9.38 8.54 8.24
N LEU A 357 9.30 9.26 9.37
CA LEU A 357 8.45 8.88 10.49
C LEU A 357 6.96 8.85 10.11
N ALA A 358 6.47 9.87 9.41
CA ALA A 358 5.08 9.91 8.97
C ALA A 358 4.77 8.83 7.91
N VAL A 359 5.74 8.47 7.05
CA VAL A 359 5.62 7.31 6.15
C VAL A 359 5.46 6.01 6.95
N LEU A 360 6.30 5.78 7.96
CA LEU A 360 6.23 4.59 8.81
C LEU A 360 4.90 4.51 9.58
N ILE A 361 4.43 5.64 10.13
CA ILE A 361 3.12 5.73 10.78
C ILE A 361 2.00 5.41 9.79
N ALA A 362 2.04 5.98 8.59
CA ALA A 362 1.04 5.76 7.55
C ALA A 362 0.94 4.28 7.17
N ILE A 363 2.07 3.63 6.92
CA ILE A 363 2.13 2.22 6.54
C ILE A 363 1.63 1.33 7.67
N THR A 364 2.03 1.60 8.91
CA THR A 364 1.62 0.79 10.07
C THR A 364 0.14 0.91 10.35
N LEU A 365 -0.39 2.15 10.39
CA LEU A 365 -1.80 2.40 10.67
C LEU A 365 -2.69 1.93 9.51
N CYS A 366 -2.45 2.40 8.28
CA CYS A 366 -3.27 2.01 7.15
C CYS A 366 -3.10 0.53 6.80
N GLY A 367 -1.90 -0.03 6.99
CA GLY A 367 -1.64 -1.46 6.85
C GLY A 367 -2.45 -2.31 7.82
N SER A 368 -2.60 -1.87 9.08
CA SER A 368 -3.46 -2.57 10.05
C SER A 368 -4.95 -2.52 9.69
N LEU A 369 -5.41 -1.46 9.01
CA LEU A 369 -6.82 -1.25 8.65
C LEU A 369 -7.23 -1.94 7.34
N TRP A 370 -6.37 -1.86 6.33
CA TRP A 370 -6.68 -2.29 4.95
C TRP A 370 -5.62 -3.23 4.35
N GLY A 371 -4.74 -3.78 5.17
CA GLY A 371 -3.68 -4.70 4.73
C GLY A 371 -2.72 -4.05 3.74
N ILE A 372 -2.28 -4.84 2.75
CA ILE A 372 -1.35 -4.40 1.70
C ILE A 372 -1.87 -3.17 0.95
N THR A 373 -3.17 -3.12 0.65
CA THR A 373 -3.78 -1.97 -0.02
C THR A 373 -3.64 -0.70 0.82
N GLY A 374 -3.79 -0.82 2.14
CA GLY A 374 -3.58 0.28 3.08
C GLY A 374 -2.14 0.75 3.15
N MET A 375 -1.16 -0.15 3.03
CA MET A 375 0.26 0.24 3.02
C MET A 375 0.61 1.09 1.79
N VAL A 376 0.07 0.76 0.62
CA VAL A 376 0.32 1.49 -0.63
C VAL A 376 -0.40 2.85 -0.64
N ILE A 377 -1.66 2.88 -0.20
CA ILE A 377 -2.51 4.09 -0.22
C ILE A 377 -2.21 5.00 0.98
N GLY A 378 -1.68 4.45 2.08
CA GLY A 378 -1.47 5.17 3.33
C GLY A 378 -0.52 6.36 3.17
N VAL A 379 0.58 6.19 2.44
CA VAL A 379 1.57 7.25 2.23
C VAL A 379 0.98 8.49 1.54
N PRO A 380 0.36 8.40 0.34
CA PRO A 380 -0.25 9.57 -0.28
C PRO A 380 -1.47 10.09 0.51
N LEU A 381 -2.19 9.24 1.25
CA LEU A 381 -3.27 9.68 2.13
C LEU A 381 -2.75 10.57 3.27
N PHE A 382 -1.66 10.17 3.92
CA PHE A 382 -1.00 10.96 4.97
C PHE A 382 -0.40 12.24 4.41
N ALA A 383 0.18 12.21 3.20
CA ALA A 383 0.67 13.41 2.51
C ALA A 383 -0.45 14.44 2.35
N VAL A 384 -1.62 14.01 1.85
CA VAL A 384 -2.80 14.89 1.70
C VAL A 384 -3.27 15.41 3.07
N MET A 385 -3.32 14.55 4.08
CA MET A 385 -3.76 14.93 5.42
C MET A 385 -2.84 16.00 6.04
N LEU A 386 -1.53 15.76 6.03
CA LEU A 386 -0.53 16.69 6.58
C LEU A 386 -0.52 18.02 5.84
N GLU A 387 -0.55 17.98 4.51
CA GLU A 387 -0.60 19.19 3.68
C GLU A 387 -1.91 19.97 3.88
N THR A 388 -3.02 19.28 4.10
CA THR A 388 -4.30 19.94 4.44
C THR A 388 -4.22 20.62 5.81
N VAL A 389 -3.65 19.96 6.82
CA VAL A 389 -3.42 20.55 8.14
C VAL A 389 -2.51 21.77 8.04
N ARG A 390 -1.39 21.67 7.31
CA ARG A 390 -0.47 22.78 7.06
C ARG A 390 -1.20 24.00 6.47
N ARG A 391 -1.97 23.81 5.39
CA ARG A 391 -2.75 24.88 4.76
C ARG A 391 -3.76 25.51 5.72
N LEU A 392 -4.43 24.71 6.55
CA LEU A 392 -5.37 25.21 7.55
C LEU A 392 -4.67 26.06 8.63
N LEU A 393 -3.49 25.64 9.08
CA LEU A 393 -2.68 26.39 10.03
C LEU A 393 -2.20 27.70 9.43
N GLU A 394 -1.61 27.68 8.23
CA GLU A 394 -1.15 28.89 7.54
C GLU A 394 -2.29 29.89 7.32
N MET A 395 -3.48 29.43 6.92
CA MET A 395 -4.66 30.30 6.80
C MET A 395 -5.05 30.95 8.12
N ARG A 396 -5.01 30.21 9.24
CA ARG A 396 -5.32 30.74 10.57
C ARG A 396 -4.26 31.70 11.10
N LEU A 397 -2.98 31.44 10.81
CA LEU A 397 -1.88 32.31 11.20
C LEU A 397 -1.94 33.64 10.43
N ARG A 398 -2.17 33.60 9.12
CA ARG A 398 -2.40 34.81 8.31
C ARG A 398 -3.59 35.62 8.80
N ALA A 399 -4.69 34.96 9.17
CA ALA A 399 -5.86 35.64 9.75
C ALA A 399 -5.58 36.32 11.10
N LYS A 400 -4.57 35.83 11.84
CA LYS A 400 -4.11 36.41 13.11
C LYS A 400 -2.97 37.43 12.94
N GLY A 401 -2.47 37.64 11.72
CA GLY A 401 -1.26 38.43 11.47
C GLY A 401 0.02 37.81 12.05
N ALA A 402 0.00 36.52 12.35
CA ALA A 402 1.13 35.76 12.87
C ALA A 402 1.98 35.19 11.71
N PRO A 403 3.28 34.97 11.93
CA PRO A 403 4.16 34.43 10.90
C PRO A 403 3.77 33.01 10.51
N THR A 404 4.02 32.63 9.25
CA THR A 404 3.69 31.30 8.73
C THR A 404 4.88 30.36 8.64
N GLU A 405 6.09 30.89 8.65
CA GLU A 405 7.30 30.08 8.57
C GLU A 405 7.61 29.45 9.93
N THR A 406 7.94 28.17 9.93
CA THR A 406 8.21 27.41 11.17
C THR A 406 9.42 27.95 11.92
N THR A 407 10.38 28.55 11.22
CA THR A 407 11.61 29.14 11.79
C THR A 407 11.32 30.21 12.84
N GLU A 408 10.22 30.95 12.70
CA GLU A 408 9.81 31.98 13.64
C GLU A 408 9.22 31.41 14.95
N TYR A 409 8.98 30.10 15.02
CA TYR A 409 8.44 29.41 16.19
C TYR A 409 9.48 28.61 16.97
N TYR A 410 10.75 28.57 16.53
CA TYR A 410 11.81 27.93 17.31
C TYR A 410 12.07 28.72 18.59
N ALA A 411 12.26 28.00 19.71
CA ALA A 411 12.62 28.63 20.97
C ALA A 411 14.02 29.26 20.87
N ALA A 412 14.24 30.42 21.50
CA ALA A 412 15.53 31.13 21.44
C ALA A 412 16.73 30.29 21.90
N ASN A 413 16.50 29.28 22.75
CA ASN A 413 17.54 28.37 23.28
C ASN A 413 17.55 27.01 22.55
N THR A 414 17.03 26.94 21.33
CA THR A 414 17.06 25.71 20.53
C THR A 414 18.50 25.30 20.21
N LEU A 415 18.78 24.01 20.28
CA LEU A 415 20.02 23.43 19.75
C LEU A 415 19.94 23.13 18.25
N ALA A 416 18.74 23.15 17.69
CA ALA A 416 18.50 22.95 16.25
C ALA A 416 18.70 24.26 15.48
N ASP A 417 19.30 24.17 14.30
CA ASP A 417 19.54 25.30 13.40
C ASP A 417 18.31 25.50 12.48
N PRO A 418 17.48 26.54 12.70
CA PRO A 418 16.22 26.70 11.99
C PRO A 418 16.42 26.97 10.49
N GLU A 419 17.50 27.65 10.10
CA GLU A 419 17.77 27.96 8.69
C GLU A 419 18.20 26.70 7.93
N ARG A 420 18.99 25.85 8.58
CA ARG A 420 19.39 24.55 8.03
C ARG A 420 18.22 23.59 7.92
N ASP A 421 17.40 23.45 8.96
CA ASP A 421 16.20 22.60 8.95
C ASP A 421 15.23 23.03 7.83
N MET A 422 15.10 24.34 7.60
CA MET A 422 14.29 24.90 6.51
C MET A 422 14.88 24.60 5.13
N TYR A 423 16.21 24.66 4.98
CA TYR A 423 16.89 24.29 3.74
C TYR A 423 16.74 22.79 3.43
N ASP A 424 16.93 21.91 4.41
CA ASP A 424 16.79 20.46 4.27
C ASP A 424 15.34 20.09 3.91
N SER A 425 14.36 20.72 4.57
CA SER A 425 12.93 20.53 4.25
C SER A 425 12.52 20.97 2.84
N ARG A 426 13.23 21.95 2.24
CA ARG A 426 13.00 22.46 0.88
C ARG A 426 13.82 21.74 -0.17
N SER A 427 14.88 21.04 0.22
CA SER A 427 15.80 20.32 -0.68
C SER A 427 15.54 18.81 -0.71
N GLY A 428 14.63 18.31 0.14
CA GLY A 428 14.25 16.89 0.17
C GLY A 428 15.34 15.96 0.67
N LEU A 429 16.31 16.51 1.42
CA LEU A 429 17.45 15.80 2.01
C LEU A 429 17.20 15.39 3.46
#